data_AF-A0A9D1EU44-F1
#
_entry.id   AF-A0A9D1EU44-F1
#
_cell.length_a   1.000
_cell.length_b   1.000
_cell.length_c   1.000
_cell.angle_alpha   90.00
_cell.angle_beta   90.00
_cell.angle_gamma   90.00
#
_symmetry.space_group_name_H-M   'P 1'
#
loop_
_entity.id
_entity.type
_entity.pdbx_description
1 polymer ?
#
loop_
_entity_poly.entity_id
_entity_poly.type
_entity_poly.pdbx_seq_one_letter_code
_entity_poly.pdbx_strand_id
1 'polypeptide(L)'
;MSFADKKGIAVASGFKLQAQALLDPRGQVDTLAERDELVTLNAATEGLHVYVKENHTQYIYNGTGWDEVPKGNMSSLNNYVQKEEGKGLSSNDYTDGDKAKVDALDTNLAGKVPTSRKVNGKALSADITLSASDVSAIPASQKGAASGVAELDSTGKVPSTQLPSYVDDVLEFDSQSAFPETGEAGKIYVAKDTNKTYRWGGTSYVEISASLALGETASTAYRGDRGKIAYDHSQAAHAPANAEANVQSDWDENSASSDAYIKNKPTSMPANGGNADTVGGHTVEADVPANAKFTDTVYTHPSTHAASMITQDATHRFVSDAEKTAWNAKTNVYFDSELPASAPAGSVCFLIS
;
A
#
# COMPACT_ATOMS: atom_id res chain seq x y z
N MET A 1 -74.56 114.61 11.91
CA MET A 1 -75.49 115.68 12.31
C MET A 1 -76.19 116.12 11.04
N SER A 2 -77.52 116.06 10.99
CA SER A 2 -78.29 116.36 9.78
C SER A 2 -78.03 117.81 9.33
N PHE A 3 -78.06 118.06 8.02
CA PHE A 3 -77.84 119.40 7.43
C PHE A 3 -78.87 120.44 7.90
N ALA A 4 -80.00 120.01 8.49
CA ALA A 4 -81.08 120.88 8.92
C ALA A 4 -80.77 121.75 10.16
N ASP A 5 -79.73 121.43 10.95
CA ASP A 5 -79.54 122.04 12.28
C ASP A 5 -78.54 123.20 12.35
N LYS A 6 -78.10 123.78 11.22
CA LYS A 6 -77.11 124.88 11.20
C LYS A 6 -77.74 126.21 10.79
N LYS A 7 -78.13 127.02 11.79
CA LYS A 7 -78.71 128.37 11.63
C LYS A 7 -77.65 129.39 11.17
N GLY A 8 -77.87 130.00 10.00
CA GLY A 8 -76.98 131.02 9.41
C GLY A 8 -77.09 132.42 10.02
N ILE A 9 -76.10 133.26 9.72
CA ILE A 9 -76.10 134.72 9.93
C ILE A 9 -76.56 135.39 8.63
N ALA A 10 -77.56 136.28 8.72
CA ALA A 10 -78.06 137.05 7.59
C ALA A 10 -77.12 138.23 7.26
N VAL A 11 -76.71 138.36 5.99
CA VAL A 11 -76.09 139.59 5.47
C VAL A 11 -76.69 139.92 4.09
N ALA A 12 -76.99 141.20 3.90
CA ALA A 12 -77.74 141.76 2.79
C ALA A 12 -77.00 141.69 1.43
N SER A 13 -77.79 141.39 0.39
CA SER A 13 -77.61 141.67 -1.05
C SER A 13 -76.24 141.45 -1.70
N GLY A 14 -76.18 140.47 -2.62
CA GLY A 14 -75.34 140.54 -3.81
C GLY A 14 -74.18 139.56 -3.94
N PHE A 15 -73.86 138.78 -2.90
CA PHE A 15 -72.83 137.74 -2.95
C PHE A 15 -73.46 136.38 -2.61
N LYS A 16 -73.63 135.50 -3.59
CA LYS A 16 -73.99 134.10 -3.31
C LYS A 16 -72.73 133.41 -2.77
N LEU A 17 -72.60 133.32 -1.45
CA LEU A 17 -71.56 132.50 -0.83
C LEU A 17 -71.86 131.03 -1.20
N GLN A 18 -70.87 130.35 -1.77
CA GLN A 18 -70.90 128.90 -1.99
C GLN A 18 -71.18 128.19 -0.66
N ALA A 19 -71.95 127.09 -0.73
CA ALA A 19 -72.50 126.36 0.41
C ALA A 19 -71.53 126.24 1.60
N GLN A 20 -72.00 126.58 2.80
CA GLN A 20 -71.22 126.64 4.05
C GLN A 20 -70.81 125.26 4.63
N ALA A 21 -70.90 124.21 3.83
CA ALA A 21 -70.17 122.96 4.02
C ALA A 21 -69.71 122.48 2.63
N LEU A 22 -68.40 122.56 2.38
CA LEU A 22 -67.80 121.84 1.26
C LEU A 22 -68.10 120.35 1.43
N LEU A 23 -68.42 119.68 0.32
CA LEU A 23 -68.38 118.21 0.21
C LEU A 23 -67.11 117.69 0.92
N ASP A 24 -67.16 116.52 1.59
CA ASP A 24 -65.96 115.91 2.19
C ASP A 24 -64.80 116.06 1.19
N PRO A 25 -63.59 116.51 1.61
CA PRO A 25 -62.46 116.71 0.70
C PRO A 25 -62.17 115.52 -0.23
N ARG A 26 -62.63 114.32 0.15
CA ARG A 26 -62.50 113.08 -0.62
C ARG A 26 -63.66 112.80 -1.59
N GLY A 27 -64.61 113.73 -1.74
CA GLY A 27 -65.79 113.59 -2.58
C GLY A 27 -66.76 112.52 -2.07
N GLN A 28 -67.06 112.50 -0.76
CA GLN A 28 -67.90 111.46 -0.14
C GLN A 28 -69.07 112.04 0.66
N VAL A 29 -70.18 111.30 0.70
CA VAL A 29 -71.35 111.56 1.57
C VAL A 29 -71.77 110.26 2.25
N ASP A 30 -72.43 110.36 3.40
CA ASP A 30 -72.79 109.19 4.19
C ASP A 30 -74.04 108.51 3.63
N THR A 31 -75.02 109.28 3.12
CA THR A 31 -76.31 108.75 2.64
C THR A 31 -76.71 109.28 1.25
N LEU A 32 -77.64 108.58 0.58
CA LEU A 32 -78.23 109.06 -0.69
C LEU A 32 -78.98 110.38 -0.50
N ALA A 33 -79.61 110.59 0.65
CA ALA A 33 -80.29 111.83 0.98
C ALA A 33 -79.31 113.02 1.03
N GLU A 34 -78.14 112.84 1.64
CA GLU A 34 -77.09 113.86 1.66
C GLU A 34 -76.55 114.17 0.27
N ARG A 35 -76.44 113.16 -0.62
CA ARG A 35 -76.09 113.35 -2.04
C ARG A 35 -77.12 114.24 -2.75
N ASP A 36 -78.41 113.99 -2.53
CA ASP A 36 -79.49 114.74 -3.18
C ASP A 36 -79.67 116.15 -2.60
N GLU A 37 -79.33 116.35 -1.32
CA GLU A 37 -79.22 117.68 -0.70
C GLU A 37 -78.15 118.55 -1.39
N LEU A 38 -77.07 117.97 -1.95
CA LEU A 38 -76.07 118.74 -2.72
C LEU A 38 -76.70 119.45 -3.94
N VAL A 39 -77.70 118.83 -4.57
CA VAL A 39 -78.43 119.43 -5.70
C VAL A 39 -79.33 120.56 -5.20
N THR A 40 -80.08 120.29 -4.13
CA THR A 40 -81.02 121.26 -3.53
C THR A 40 -80.30 122.53 -3.03
N LEU A 41 -79.07 122.37 -2.54
CA LEU A 41 -78.22 123.46 -2.06
C LEU A 41 -77.41 124.14 -3.19
N ASN A 42 -77.64 123.79 -4.47
CA ASN A 42 -76.85 124.24 -5.64
C ASN A 42 -75.33 124.00 -5.48
N ALA A 43 -74.94 122.95 -4.77
CA ALA A 43 -73.56 122.53 -4.55
C ALA A 43 -73.10 121.42 -5.53
N ALA A 44 -74.02 120.85 -6.30
CA ALA A 44 -73.72 119.91 -7.37
C ALA A 44 -73.51 120.62 -8.72
N THR A 45 -72.35 120.41 -9.35
CA THR A 45 -72.06 120.83 -10.73
C THR A 45 -71.98 119.61 -11.63
N GLU A 46 -72.33 119.76 -12.90
CA GLU A 46 -72.17 118.68 -13.89
C GLU A 46 -70.72 118.15 -13.85
N GLY A 47 -70.57 116.82 -13.80
CA GLY A 47 -69.29 116.14 -13.64
C GLY A 47 -68.81 115.98 -12.19
N LEU A 48 -69.59 116.37 -11.17
CA LEU A 48 -69.24 116.12 -9.77
C LEU A 48 -69.34 114.62 -9.45
N HIS A 49 -68.23 114.02 -9.00
CA HIS A 49 -68.20 112.63 -8.53
C HIS A 49 -68.39 112.57 -7.01
N VAL A 50 -69.31 111.73 -6.56
CA VAL A 50 -69.57 111.52 -5.13
C VAL A 50 -69.65 110.03 -4.82
N TYR A 51 -68.87 109.56 -3.85
CA TYR A 51 -69.04 108.23 -3.28
C TYR A 51 -70.04 108.26 -2.12
N VAL A 52 -71.06 107.42 -2.18
CA VAL A 52 -72.08 107.28 -1.14
C VAL A 52 -71.74 106.07 -0.29
N LYS A 53 -71.44 106.30 0.99
CA LYS A 53 -71.03 105.22 1.92
C LYS A 53 -72.16 104.24 2.21
N GLU A 54 -73.40 104.72 2.27
CA GLU A 54 -74.58 103.87 2.54
C GLU A 54 -74.68 102.65 1.62
N ASN A 55 -74.34 102.78 0.33
CA ASN A 55 -74.48 101.68 -0.66
C ASN A 55 -73.16 101.28 -1.34
N HIS A 56 -72.04 101.85 -0.89
CA HIS A 56 -70.71 101.66 -1.47
C HIS A 56 -70.65 101.91 -2.98
N THR A 57 -71.38 102.91 -3.47
CA THR A 57 -71.48 103.22 -4.89
C THR A 57 -70.98 104.63 -5.17
N GLN A 58 -70.27 104.79 -6.29
CA GLN A 58 -69.85 106.10 -6.79
C GLN A 58 -70.88 106.62 -7.80
N TYR A 59 -71.22 107.90 -7.70
CA TYR A 59 -72.18 108.58 -8.58
C TYR A 59 -71.54 109.78 -9.27
N ILE A 60 -72.07 110.18 -10.42
CA ILE A 60 -71.68 111.38 -11.17
C ILE A 60 -72.92 112.24 -11.41
N TYR A 61 -72.86 113.54 -11.11
CA TYR A 61 -73.97 114.46 -11.40
C TYR A 61 -73.94 114.90 -12.87
N ASN A 62 -75.02 114.71 -13.61
CA ASN A 62 -75.12 115.01 -15.06
C ASN A 62 -75.81 116.35 -15.38
N GLY A 63 -75.98 117.21 -14.38
CA GLY A 63 -76.67 118.50 -14.51
C GLY A 63 -78.18 118.44 -14.24
N THR A 64 -78.81 117.27 -14.36
CA THR A 64 -80.25 117.07 -14.07
C THR A 64 -80.51 116.00 -13.00
N GLY A 65 -79.55 115.10 -12.76
CA GLY A 65 -79.64 114.02 -11.80
C GLY A 65 -78.31 113.30 -11.59
N TRP A 66 -78.34 112.21 -10.82
CA TRP A 66 -77.16 111.41 -10.48
C TRP A 66 -77.14 110.08 -11.23
N ASP A 67 -76.05 109.82 -11.97
CA ASP A 67 -75.80 108.55 -12.66
C ASP A 67 -74.85 107.67 -11.82
N GLU A 68 -75.16 106.37 -11.72
CA GLU A 68 -74.32 105.39 -11.01
C GLU A 68 -73.08 104.99 -11.84
N VAL A 69 -71.90 105.02 -11.22
CA VAL A 69 -70.67 104.47 -11.80
C VAL A 69 -70.60 102.98 -11.46
N PRO A 70 -70.57 102.07 -12.46
CA PRO A 70 -70.52 100.64 -12.21
C PRO A 70 -69.29 100.24 -11.38
N LYS A 71 -69.51 99.44 -10.33
CA LYS A 71 -68.44 98.82 -9.53
C LYS A 71 -67.62 97.91 -10.46
N GLY A 72 -66.28 97.99 -10.41
CA GLY A 72 -65.39 97.19 -11.26
C GLY A 72 -65.74 95.69 -11.25
N ASN A 73 -65.54 95.03 -12.39
CA ASN A 73 -66.01 93.67 -12.65
C ASN A 73 -65.47 92.64 -11.63
N MET A 74 -66.36 92.05 -10.81
CA MET A 74 -66.07 90.96 -9.85
C MET A 74 -65.46 89.71 -10.51
N SER A 75 -65.46 89.61 -11.84
CA SER A 75 -64.84 88.52 -12.58
C SER A 75 -63.32 88.39 -12.36
N SER A 76 -62.63 89.45 -11.92
CA SER A 76 -61.17 89.40 -11.69
C SER A 76 -60.76 88.80 -10.34
N LEU A 77 -61.66 88.73 -9.35
CA LEU A 77 -61.36 88.12 -8.03
C LEU A 77 -61.50 86.59 -8.03
N ASN A 78 -62.33 86.03 -8.91
CA ASN A 78 -62.57 84.58 -8.97
C ASN A 78 -61.32 83.77 -9.41
N ASN A 79 -60.27 84.45 -9.88
CA ASN A 79 -59.00 83.83 -10.29
C ASN A 79 -57.87 84.07 -9.26
N TYR A 80 -58.16 84.67 -8.11
CA TYR A 80 -57.16 84.90 -7.07
C TYR A 80 -56.97 83.65 -6.20
N VAL A 81 -55.72 83.17 -6.09
CA VAL A 81 -55.36 82.05 -5.21
C VAL A 81 -54.56 82.58 -4.01
N GLN A 82 -55.05 82.36 -2.79
CA GLN A 82 -54.39 82.81 -1.56
C GLN A 82 -53.07 82.07 -1.29
N LYS A 83 -52.10 82.77 -0.69
CA LYS A 83 -50.84 82.19 -0.17
C LYS A 83 -51.06 81.66 1.24
N GLU A 84 -50.60 80.44 1.53
CA GLU A 84 -50.44 79.93 2.90
C GLU A 84 -48.98 80.04 3.35
N GLU A 85 -48.75 80.42 4.61
CA GLU A 85 -47.40 80.69 5.13
C GLU A 85 -46.52 79.43 5.12
N GLY A 86 -45.36 79.51 4.46
CA GLY A 86 -44.42 78.39 4.30
C GLY A 86 -44.67 77.47 3.09
N LYS A 87 -45.75 77.70 2.33
CA LYS A 87 -46.02 77.02 1.05
C LYS A 87 -46.02 78.02 -0.10
N GLY A 88 -45.67 77.55 -1.31
CA GLY A 88 -45.82 78.37 -2.52
C GLY A 88 -47.28 78.77 -2.75
N LEU A 89 -47.51 79.68 -3.71
CA LEU A 89 -48.86 80.09 -4.13
C LEU A 89 -49.68 78.87 -4.57
N SER A 90 -50.77 78.55 -3.83
CA SER A 90 -51.83 77.56 -4.12
C SER A 90 -51.75 76.18 -3.45
N SER A 91 -52.93 75.58 -3.29
CA SER A 91 -53.21 74.23 -2.75
C SER A 91 -52.52 73.06 -3.50
N ASN A 92 -51.69 73.32 -4.51
CA ASN A 92 -50.97 72.29 -5.27
C ASN A 92 -49.55 72.78 -5.60
N ASP A 93 -48.58 72.33 -4.79
CA ASP A 93 -47.15 72.66 -4.93
C ASP A 93 -46.47 72.12 -6.23
N TYR A 94 -47.22 71.48 -7.14
CA TYR A 94 -46.71 70.84 -8.36
C TYR A 94 -47.53 71.24 -9.60
N THR A 95 -46.88 71.35 -10.76
CA THR A 95 -47.55 71.54 -12.06
C THR A 95 -48.32 70.28 -12.49
N ASP A 96 -49.37 70.43 -13.31
CA ASP A 96 -50.13 69.28 -13.85
C ASP A 96 -49.24 68.29 -14.61
N GLY A 97 -48.20 68.80 -15.29
CA GLY A 97 -47.21 67.98 -15.98
C GLY A 97 -46.36 67.15 -15.03
N ASP A 98 -46.02 67.67 -13.84
CA ASP A 98 -45.23 66.93 -12.86
C ASP A 98 -46.09 65.94 -12.07
N LYS A 99 -47.34 66.28 -11.77
CA LYS A 99 -48.32 65.32 -11.22
C LYS A 99 -48.52 64.15 -12.17
N ALA A 100 -48.71 64.41 -13.46
CA ALA A 100 -48.84 63.37 -14.48
C ALA A 100 -47.58 62.48 -14.59
N LYS A 101 -46.37 63.03 -14.44
CA LYS A 101 -45.14 62.24 -14.39
C LYS A 101 -45.10 61.35 -13.14
N VAL A 102 -45.50 61.87 -11.98
CA VAL A 102 -45.53 61.12 -10.71
C VAL A 102 -46.57 60.00 -10.76
N ASP A 103 -47.78 60.28 -11.23
CA ASP A 103 -48.83 59.26 -11.41
C ASP A 103 -48.41 58.19 -12.44
N ALA A 104 -47.67 58.60 -13.47
CA ALA A 104 -47.12 57.67 -14.46
C ALA A 104 -45.96 56.82 -13.92
N LEU A 105 -45.27 57.21 -12.84
CA LEU A 105 -44.14 56.43 -12.30
C LEU A 105 -44.60 55.07 -11.80
N ASP A 106 -45.68 55.00 -11.02
CA ASP A 106 -46.23 53.73 -10.50
C ASP A 106 -46.62 52.80 -11.63
N THR A 107 -47.29 53.34 -12.66
CA THR A 107 -47.68 52.58 -13.86
C THR A 107 -46.46 52.09 -14.63
N ASN A 108 -45.46 52.94 -14.82
CA ASN A 108 -44.24 52.59 -15.54
C ASN A 108 -43.39 51.55 -14.79
N LEU A 109 -43.47 51.53 -13.45
CA LEU A 109 -42.68 50.63 -12.59
C LEU A 109 -43.36 49.27 -12.38
N ALA A 110 -44.69 49.23 -12.30
CA ALA A 110 -45.48 48.01 -12.01
C ALA A 110 -45.21 46.83 -12.97
N GLY A 111 -44.66 47.08 -14.16
CA GLY A 111 -44.33 46.03 -15.15
C GLY A 111 -42.84 45.68 -15.28
N LYS A 112 -41.92 46.40 -14.62
CA LYS A 112 -40.47 46.22 -14.87
C LYS A 112 -39.92 44.96 -14.23
N VAL A 113 -40.38 44.59 -13.03
CA VAL A 113 -40.07 43.32 -12.36
C VAL A 113 -41.35 42.69 -11.82
N PRO A 114 -42.08 41.92 -12.66
CA PRO A 114 -43.27 41.20 -12.20
C PRO A 114 -42.91 40.11 -11.19
N THR A 115 -43.71 39.96 -10.13
CA THR A 115 -43.57 38.87 -9.14
C THR A 115 -43.82 37.47 -9.73
N SER A 116 -44.37 37.41 -10.94
CA SER A 116 -44.51 36.18 -11.74
C SER A 116 -43.20 35.70 -12.38
N ARG A 117 -42.17 36.56 -12.49
CA ARG A 117 -40.83 36.12 -12.92
C ARG A 117 -40.21 35.25 -11.85
N LYS A 118 -39.48 34.22 -12.30
CA LYS A 118 -38.85 33.22 -11.45
C LYS A 118 -37.36 33.13 -11.73
N VAL A 119 -36.57 32.86 -10.69
CA VAL A 119 -35.18 32.42 -10.81
C VAL A 119 -35.15 30.97 -10.34
N ASN A 120 -34.80 30.06 -11.25
CA ASN A 120 -34.81 28.63 -11.00
C ASN A 120 -36.10 28.12 -10.33
N GLY A 121 -37.26 28.54 -10.86
CA GLY A 121 -38.57 28.15 -10.32
C GLY A 121 -39.06 28.89 -9.06
N LYS A 122 -38.20 29.67 -8.40
CA LYS A 122 -38.55 30.47 -7.20
C LYS A 122 -39.03 31.87 -7.60
N ALA A 123 -40.14 32.33 -7.02
CA ALA A 123 -40.74 33.63 -7.33
C ALA A 123 -39.95 34.81 -6.73
N LEU A 124 -39.95 35.96 -7.39
CA LEU A 124 -39.30 37.20 -6.94
C LEU A 124 -40.16 37.99 -5.92
N SER A 125 -40.70 37.31 -4.92
CA SER A 125 -41.49 37.91 -3.84
C SER A 125 -40.70 38.17 -2.56
N ALA A 126 -39.46 37.67 -2.49
CA ALA A 126 -38.52 37.81 -1.39
C ALA A 126 -37.10 37.52 -1.89
N ASP A 127 -36.10 37.58 -1.00
CA ASP A 127 -34.73 37.18 -1.30
C ASP A 127 -34.66 35.72 -1.80
N ILE A 128 -33.92 35.51 -2.88
CA ILE A 128 -33.77 34.18 -3.49
C ILE A 128 -32.45 33.57 -3.03
N THR A 129 -32.55 32.46 -2.30
CA THR A 129 -31.41 31.59 -2.00
C THR A 129 -31.43 30.38 -2.94
N LEU A 130 -30.31 30.13 -3.63
CA LEU A 130 -30.11 28.95 -4.48
C LEU A 130 -29.14 27.98 -3.79
N SER A 131 -29.52 26.72 -3.75
CA SER A 131 -28.70 25.60 -3.34
C SER A 131 -27.96 24.99 -4.53
N ALA A 132 -26.98 24.11 -4.28
CA ALA A 132 -26.31 23.38 -5.35
C ALA A 132 -27.30 22.58 -6.23
N SER A 133 -28.33 21.98 -5.62
CA SER A 133 -29.39 21.26 -6.36
C SER A 133 -30.24 22.17 -7.24
N ASP A 134 -30.43 23.44 -6.85
CA ASP A 134 -31.19 24.38 -7.66
C ASP A 134 -30.50 24.59 -9.02
N VAL A 135 -29.17 24.58 -9.06
CA VAL A 135 -28.39 24.85 -10.28
C VAL A 135 -27.74 23.60 -10.89
N SER A 136 -28.18 22.41 -10.50
CA SER A 136 -27.58 21.13 -10.92
C SER A 136 -26.07 21.02 -10.64
N ALA A 137 -25.59 21.73 -9.62
CA ALA A 137 -24.21 21.67 -9.16
C ALA A 137 -24.01 20.55 -8.14
N ILE A 138 -22.75 20.14 -7.96
CA ILE A 138 -22.34 19.21 -6.92
C ILE A 138 -22.40 19.94 -5.57
N PRO A 139 -23.14 19.44 -4.57
CA PRO A 139 -23.11 19.99 -3.22
C PRO A 139 -21.71 19.87 -2.61
N ALA A 140 -21.25 20.92 -1.91
CA ALA A 140 -19.94 20.88 -1.23
C ALA A 140 -19.82 19.70 -0.25
N SER A 141 -20.93 19.28 0.35
CA SER A 141 -21.00 18.11 1.23
C SER A 141 -20.76 16.77 0.54
N GLN A 142 -20.83 16.70 -0.79
CA GLN A 142 -20.55 15.48 -1.56
C GLN A 142 -19.10 15.42 -2.06
N LYS A 143 -18.36 16.54 -2.03
CA LYS A 143 -16.96 16.56 -2.48
C LYS A 143 -16.09 15.79 -1.49
N GLY A 144 -15.40 14.75 -1.96
CA GLY A 144 -14.51 13.92 -1.15
C GLY A 144 -15.19 13.13 -0.03
N ALA A 145 -16.53 13.12 0.02
CA ALA A 145 -17.30 12.36 0.99
C ALA A 145 -17.53 10.92 0.51
N ALA A 146 -17.74 10.00 1.45
CA ALA A 146 -18.17 8.65 1.13
C ALA A 146 -19.51 8.68 0.37
N SER A 147 -19.62 7.85 -0.67
CA SER A 147 -20.75 7.86 -1.62
C SER A 147 -20.97 9.18 -2.37
N GLY A 148 -19.99 10.09 -2.34
CA GLY A 148 -19.98 11.36 -3.05
C GLY A 148 -19.15 11.33 -4.33
N VAL A 149 -18.52 12.47 -4.63
CA VAL A 149 -17.70 12.67 -5.83
C VAL A 149 -16.25 12.85 -5.43
N ALA A 150 -15.34 12.14 -6.11
CA ALA A 150 -13.90 12.28 -5.92
C ALA A 150 -13.43 13.71 -6.27
N GLU A 151 -12.42 14.18 -5.54
CA GLU A 151 -11.76 15.45 -5.82
C GLU A 151 -10.56 15.23 -6.76
N LEU A 152 -10.06 16.32 -7.34
CA LEU A 152 -8.85 16.30 -8.14
C LEU A 152 -7.80 17.20 -7.48
N ASP A 153 -6.54 16.76 -7.50
CA ASP A 153 -5.39 17.55 -7.10
C ASP A 153 -5.03 18.63 -8.14
N SER A 154 -3.97 19.39 -7.88
CA SER A 154 -3.48 20.45 -8.79
C SER A 154 -3.05 19.94 -10.16
N THR A 155 -2.86 18.63 -10.33
CA THR A 155 -2.51 17.97 -11.60
C THR A 155 -3.72 17.35 -12.31
N GLY A 156 -4.92 17.48 -11.74
CA GLY A 156 -6.15 16.92 -12.30
C GLY A 156 -6.31 15.41 -12.04
N LYS A 157 -5.68 14.87 -10.98
CA LYS A 157 -5.75 13.45 -10.61
C LYS A 157 -6.47 13.26 -9.27
N VAL A 158 -7.09 12.09 -9.09
CA VAL A 158 -7.69 11.74 -7.79
C VAL A 158 -6.58 11.56 -6.76
N PRO A 159 -6.59 12.29 -5.62
CA PRO A 159 -5.59 12.14 -4.57
C PRO A 159 -5.54 10.71 -4.04
N SER A 160 -4.34 10.21 -3.71
CA SER A 160 -4.17 8.86 -3.15
C SER A 160 -4.94 8.63 -1.85
N THR A 161 -5.24 9.69 -1.08
CA THR A 161 -6.08 9.65 0.12
C THR A 161 -7.53 9.25 -0.15
N GLN A 162 -8.00 9.37 -1.41
CA GLN A 162 -9.32 8.95 -1.86
C GLN A 162 -9.30 7.58 -2.56
N LEU A 163 -8.13 6.97 -2.70
CA LEU A 163 -7.96 5.65 -3.29
C LEU A 163 -7.87 4.58 -2.19
N PRO A 164 -8.41 3.38 -2.41
CA PRO A 164 -8.17 2.26 -1.50
C PRO A 164 -6.68 1.91 -1.39
N SER A 165 -6.23 1.38 -0.25
CA SER A 165 -4.80 1.13 -0.01
C SER A 165 -4.16 0.12 -0.98
N TYR A 166 -4.97 -0.72 -1.63
CA TYR A 166 -4.54 -1.70 -2.64
C TYR A 166 -4.41 -1.10 -4.06
N VAL A 167 -4.52 0.22 -4.22
CA VAL A 167 -4.17 0.92 -5.46
C VAL A 167 -2.74 1.48 -5.39
N ASP A 168 -2.09 1.32 -4.23
CA ASP A 168 -0.71 1.72 -3.96
C ASP A 168 0.11 0.49 -3.55
N ASP A 169 0.00 -0.56 -4.37
CA ASP A 169 0.54 -1.89 -4.08
C ASP A 169 2.07 -1.93 -4.10
N VAL A 170 2.74 -0.98 -4.76
CA VAL A 170 4.20 -0.99 -4.95
C VAL A 170 4.78 0.37 -4.60
N LEU A 171 5.53 0.42 -3.50
CA LEU A 171 6.26 1.59 -3.03
C LEU A 171 7.76 1.39 -3.28
N GLU A 172 8.39 2.32 -4.00
CA GLU A 172 9.83 2.27 -4.30
C GLU A 172 10.61 3.28 -3.45
N PHE A 173 11.66 2.81 -2.79
CA PHE A 173 12.57 3.64 -1.99
C PHE A 173 14.01 3.45 -2.44
N ASP A 174 14.88 4.42 -2.15
CA ASP A 174 16.30 4.34 -2.54
C ASP A 174 17.01 3.13 -1.89
N SER A 175 16.65 2.78 -0.65
CA SER A 175 17.20 1.64 0.09
C SER A 175 16.18 1.05 1.08
N GLN A 176 16.45 -0.16 1.60
CA GLN A 176 15.61 -0.76 2.66
C GLN A 176 15.58 0.08 3.94
N SER A 177 16.67 0.79 4.26
CA SER A 177 16.73 1.69 5.42
C SER A 177 15.86 2.94 5.28
N ALA A 178 15.46 3.28 4.06
CA ALA A 178 14.55 4.38 3.78
C ALA A 178 13.06 3.96 3.86
N PHE A 179 12.77 2.67 4.13
CA PHE A 179 11.41 2.23 4.36
C PHE A 179 10.84 2.87 5.64
N PRO A 180 9.52 3.09 5.72
CA PRO A 180 8.85 3.49 6.95
C PRO A 180 9.18 2.54 8.12
N GLU A 181 9.25 3.04 9.36
CA GLU A 181 9.49 2.16 10.53
C GLU A 181 8.41 1.06 10.66
N THR A 182 7.17 1.39 10.32
CA THR A 182 6.04 0.46 10.29
C THR A 182 5.45 0.43 8.89
N GLY A 183 5.49 -0.74 8.25
CA GLY A 183 4.87 -0.95 6.95
C GLY A 183 3.36 -1.16 7.04
N GLU A 184 2.69 -1.05 5.89
CA GLU A 184 1.27 -1.32 5.72
C GLU A 184 1.06 -2.73 5.17
N ALA A 185 0.12 -3.48 5.75
CA ALA A 185 -0.22 -4.81 5.26
C ALA A 185 -0.79 -4.71 3.83
N GLY A 186 -0.36 -5.63 2.96
CA GLY A 186 -0.80 -5.68 1.56
C GLY A 186 0.06 -4.84 0.60
N LYS A 187 0.95 -3.97 1.09
CA LYS A 187 1.90 -3.23 0.23
C LYS A 187 3.19 -4.01 -0.03
N ILE A 188 3.70 -3.85 -1.25
CA ILE A 188 5.01 -4.30 -1.71
C ILE A 188 5.96 -3.11 -1.62
N TYR A 189 7.13 -3.35 -1.06
CA TYR A 189 8.18 -2.35 -0.88
C TYR A 189 9.40 -2.78 -1.71
N VAL A 190 9.92 -1.88 -2.54
CA VAL A 190 11.07 -2.15 -3.41
C VAL A 190 12.23 -1.27 -2.99
N ALA A 191 13.37 -1.89 -2.70
CA ALA A 191 14.62 -1.18 -2.44
C ALA A 191 15.43 -1.11 -3.74
N LYS A 192 15.58 0.09 -4.33
CA LYS A 192 16.19 0.29 -5.65
C LYS A 192 17.69 -0.03 -5.69
N ASP A 193 18.40 0.23 -4.59
CA ASP A 193 19.82 -0.09 -4.43
C ASP A 193 20.14 -1.58 -4.61
N THR A 194 19.25 -2.46 -4.14
CA THR A 194 19.42 -3.91 -4.11
C THR A 194 18.48 -4.65 -5.05
N ASN A 195 17.52 -3.95 -5.65
CA ASN A 195 16.40 -4.49 -6.44
C ASN A 195 15.62 -5.59 -5.70
N LYS A 196 15.59 -5.53 -4.37
CA LYS A 196 14.88 -6.49 -3.53
C LYS A 196 13.45 -6.04 -3.26
N THR A 197 12.54 -7.01 -3.26
CA THR A 197 11.12 -6.81 -2.98
C THR A 197 10.75 -7.35 -1.60
N TYR A 198 9.99 -6.58 -0.84
CA TYR A 198 9.59 -6.88 0.52
C TYR A 198 8.08 -6.69 0.69
N ARG A 199 7.49 -7.39 1.67
CA ARG A 199 6.14 -7.15 2.19
C ARG A 199 6.20 -6.85 3.67
N TRP A 200 5.22 -6.11 4.20
CA TRP A 200 5.09 -5.97 5.65
C TRP A 200 4.55 -7.26 6.29
N GLY A 201 5.33 -7.87 7.18
CA GLY A 201 4.99 -9.12 7.88
C GLY A 201 4.24 -8.93 9.20
N GLY A 202 3.82 -7.70 9.54
CA GLY A 202 3.13 -7.35 10.78
C GLY A 202 4.03 -6.72 11.85
N THR A 203 5.29 -7.19 11.94
CA THR A 203 6.30 -6.65 12.88
C THR A 203 7.58 -6.18 12.19
N SER A 204 7.83 -6.65 10.96
CA SER A 204 9.03 -6.33 10.19
C SER A 204 8.79 -6.55 8.71
N TYR A 205 9.65 -5.98 7.88
CA TYR A 205 9.68 -6.27 6.45
C TYR A 205 10.21 -7.68 6.19
N VAL A 206 9.53 -8.40 5.30
CA VAL A 206 9.88 -9.77 4.87
C VAL A 206 10.17 -9.75 3.38
N GLU A 207 11.37 -10.17 2.99
CA GLU A 207 11.76 -10.30 1.58
C GLU A 207 10.86 -11.33 0.89
N ILE A 208 10.27 -10.97 -0.24
CA ILE A 208 9.34 -11.83 -0.99
C ILE A 208 10.12 -12.76 -1.92
N SER A 209 11.17 -12.23 -2.55
CA SER A 209 12.04 -12.95 -3.47
C SER A 209 13.46 -13.01 -2.91
N ALA A 210 13.70 -13.86 -1.90
CA ALA A 210 15.06 -14.15 -1.49
C ALA A 210 15.82 -14.73 -2.69
N SER A 211 16.84 -14.02 -3.18
CA SER A 211 17.67 -14.50 -4.27
C SER A 211 18.27 -15.86 -3.95
N LEU A 212 18.20 -16.80 -4.90
CA LEU A 212 18.81 -18.12 -4.76
C LEU A 212 20.33 -17.96 -4.59
N ALA A 213 20.84 -18.20 -3.39
CA ALA A 213 22.27 -18.13 -3.11
C ALA A 213 22.99 -19.36 -3.67
N LEU A 214 24.11 -19.15 -4.38
CA LEU A 214 24.97 -20.22 -4.86
C LEU A 214 25.93 -20.68 -3.75
N GLY A 215 26.03 -21.98 -3.48
CA GLY A 215 26.87 -22.53 -2.41
C GLY A 215 26.85 -24.04 -2.29
N GLU A 216 27.53 -24.57 -1.28
CA GLU A 216 27.72 -26.02 -1.06
C GLU A 216 26.98 -26.55 0.19
N THR A 217 26.09 -25.74 0.78
CA THR A 217 25.30 -26.09 1.96
C THR A 217 23.89 -26.56 1.59
N ALA A 218 23.18 -27.21 2.52
CA ALA A 218 21.79 -27.66 2.32
C ALA A 218 20.80 -26.53 1.99
N SER A 219 21.14 -25.27 2.28
CA SER A 219 20.28 -24.09 2.08
C SER A 219 20.65 -23.26 0.85
N THR A 220 21.61 -23.71 0.04
CA THR A 220 22.13 -22.98 -1.13
C THR A 220 22.08 -23.86 -2.37
N ALA A 221 21.81 -23.28 -3.54
CA ALA A 221 21.90 -24.04 -4.79
C ALA A 221 23.36 -24.22 -5.21
N TYR A 222 23.74 -25.42 -5.63
CA TYR A 222 25.07 -25.62 -6.21
C TYR A 222 25.17 -24.91 -7.57
N ARG A 223 26.38 -24.49 -7.96
CA ARG A 223 26.53 -23.82 -9.27
C ARG A 223 26.16 -24.78 -10.40
N GLY A 224 25.35 -24.31 -11.34
CA GLY A 224 24.83 -25.13 -12.44
C GLY A 224 25.91 -25.72 -13.35
N ASP A 225 27.02 -25.00 -13.57
CA ASP A 225 28.19 -25.49 -14.31
C ASP A 225 28.81 -26.73 -13.66
N ARG A 226 29.04 -26.68 -12.35
CA ARG A 226 29.59 -27.80 -11.59
C ARG A 226 28.62 -28.96 -11.48
N GLY A 227 27.32 -28.67 -11.31
CA GLY A 227 26.27 -29.69 -11.34
C GLY A 227 26.25 -30.43 -12.68
N LYS A 228 26.36 -29.70 -13.80
CA LYS A 228 26.51 -30.29 -15.14
C LYS A 228 27.77 -31.13 -15.26
N ILE A 229 28.92 -30.63 -14.80
CA ILE A 229 30.18 -31.39 -14.81
C ILE A 229 30.04 -32.70 -14.01
N ALA A 230 29.46 -32.64 -12.81
CA ALA A 230 29.26 -33.82 -11.97
C ALA A 230 28.29 -34.83 -12.61
N TYR A 231 27.18 -34.34 -13.19
CA TYR A 231 26.23 -35.18 -13.92
C TYR A 231 26.87 -35.82 -15.16
N ASP A 232 27.55 -35.05 -16.00
CA ASP A 232 28.25 -35.56 -17.17
C ASP A 232 29.32 -36.59 -16.76
N HIS A 233 30.03 -36.33 -15.66
CA HIS A 233 31.02 -37.26 -15.09
C HIS A 233 30.37 -38.54 -14.56
N SER A 234 29.21 -38.48 -13.90
CA SER A 234 28.51 -39.68 -13.43
C SER A 234 27.93 -40.53 -14.56
N GLN A 235 27.64 -39.90 -15.71
CA GLN A 235 27.21 -40.61 -16.92
C GLN A 235 28.39 -41.19 -17.71
N ALA A 236 29.64 -40.80 -17.40
CA ALA A 236 30.82 -41.34 -18.06
C ALA A 236 31.14 -42.75 -17.54
N ALA A 237 31.63 -43.62 -18.43
CA ALA A 237 32.13 -44.93 -18.03
C ALA A 237 33.33 -44.78 -17.08
N HIS A 238 33.18 -45.23 -15.83
CA HIS A 238 34.20 -45.08 -14.79
C HIS A 238 35.33 -46.13 -14.85
N ALA A 239 35.11 -47.23 -15.58
CA ALA A 239 36.16 -48.18 -15.88
C ALA A 239 36.76 -47.83 -17.26
N PRO A 240 38.07 -47.57 -17.37
CA PRO A 240 38.70 -47.51 -18.67
C PRO A 240 38.53 -48.88 -19.37
N ALA A 241 38.41 -48.90 -20.70
CA ALA A 241 38.12 -50.12 -21.46
C ALA A 241 39.15 -51.25 -21.28
N ASN A 242 40.30 -50.95 -20.69
CA ASN A 242 41.37 -51.88 -20.35
C ASN A 242 41.48 -52.17 -18.84
N ALA A 243 40.42 -51.92 -18.05
CA ALA A 243 40.41 -52.22 -16.61
C ALA A 243 40.66 -53.72 -16.31
N GLU A 244 40.51 -54.58 -17.30
CA GLU A 244 40.81 -56.01 -17.28
C GLU A 244 42.29 -56.34 -17.56
N ALA A 245 43.14 -55.36 -17.93
CA ALA A 245 44.56 -55.56 -18.27
C ALA A 245 45.47 -55.98 -17.10
N ASN A 246 44.90 -56.23 -15.93
CA ASN A 246 45.61 -56.80 -14.78
C ASN A 246 45.01 -58.12 -14.31
N VAL A 247 44.16 -58.75 -15.13
CA VAL A 247 43.78 -60.15 -14.96
C VAL A 247 44.91 -60.97 -15.57
N GLN A 248 45.68 -61.68 -14.73
CA GLN A 248 46.66 -62.66 -15.20
C GLN A 248 45.93 -63.85 -15.85
N SER A 249 45.59 -63.73 -17.13
CA SER A 249 44.94 -64.81 -17.87
C SER A 249 45.92 -65.85 -18.40
N ASP A 250 47.15 -65.46 -18.74
CA ASP A 250 48.17 -66.36 -19.31
C ASP A 250 49.61 -65.91 -18.97
N TRP A 251 50.43 -66.83 -18.44
CA TRP A 251 51.83 -66.58 -18.08
C TRP A 251 52.79 -66.68 -19.29
N ASP A 252 52.37 -67.42 -20.32
CA ASP A 252 53.20 -67.76 -21.48
C ASP A 252 53.07 -66.75 -22.63
N GLU A 253 52.23 -65.72 -22.46
CA GLU A 253 52.10 -64.62 -23.41
C GLU A 253 53.46 -63.94 -23.67
N ASN A 254 53.78 -63.78 -24.96
CA ASN A 254 55.07 -63.28 -25.44
C ASN A 254 54.93 -62.05 -26.35
N SER A 255 53.71 -61.69 -26.74
CA SER A 255 53.41 -60.51 -27.52
C SER A 255 53.32 -59.26 -26.63
N ALA A 256 54.24 -58.32 -26.81
CA ALA A 256 54.27 -57.06 -26.06
C ALA A 256 53.05 -56.13 -26.31
N SER A 257 52.21 -56.47 -27.29
CA SER A 257 50.95 -55.76 -27.57
C SER A 257 49.71 -56.45 -27.00
N SER A 258 49.86 -57.61 -26.34
CA SER A 258 48.79 -58.32 -25.64
C SER A 258 48.53 -57.70 -24.26
N ASP A 259 47.28 -57.67 -23.82
CA ASP A 259 46.88 -57.16 -22.50
C ASP A 259 47.31 -58.09 -21.35
N ALA A 260 47.48 -59.38 -21.62
CA ALA A 260 48.02 -60.38 -20.69
C ALA A 260 49.55 -60.29 -20.48
N TYR A 261 50.28 -59.47 -21.26
CA TYR A 261 51.73 -59.42 -21.25
C TYR A 261 52.32 -58.62 -20.07
N ILE A 262 53.15 -59.26 -19.25
CA ILE A 262 53.85 -58.62 -18.12
C ILE A 262 55.22 -58.09 -18.58
N LYS A 263 55.37 -56.75 -18.60
CA LYS A 263 56.62 -56.06 -19.02
C LYS A 263 57.85 -56.42 -18.18
N ASN A 264 57.66 -56.78 -16.91
CA ASN A 264 58.74 -57.21 -16.00
C ASN A 264 58.64 -58.70 -15.67
N LYS A 265 58.21 -59.55 -16.63
CA LYS A 265 58.16 -60.99 -16.39
C LYS A 265 59.56 -61.51 -16.07
N PRO A 266 59.77 -62.23 -14.95
CA PRO A 266 61.02 -62.95 -14.75
C PRO A 266 61.26 -63.87 -15.95
N THR A 267 62.44 -63.82 -16.54
CA THR A 267 62.83 -64.72 -17.65
C THR A 267 62.97 -66.17 -17.18
N SER A 268 63.02 -66.38 -15.87
CA SER A 268 63.04 -67.64 -15.16
C SER A 268 62.31 -67.43 -13.84
N MET A 269 61.28 -68.24 -13.58
CA MET A 269 60.78 -68.39 -12.21
C MET A 269 61.86 -69.15 -11.43
N PRO A 270 62.12 -68.81 -10.15
CA PRO A 270 62.93 -69.67 -9.30
C PRO A 270 62.39 -71.09 -9.43
N ALA A 271 63.24 -72.06 -9.80
CA ALA A 271 62.84 -73.44 -10.01
C ALA A 271 61.87 -73.85 -8.89
N ASN A 272 60.67 -74.27 -9.29
CA ASN A 272 59.55 -74.60 -8.42
C ASN A 272 60.03 -75.29 -7.13
N GLY A 273 60.07 -74.54 -6.02
CA GLY A 273 60.46 -75.08 -4.72
C GLY A 273 61.94 -75.42 -4.54
N GLY A 274 62.86 -74.56 -5.00
CA GLY A 274 64.26 -74.58 -4.58
C GLY A 274 65.03 -75.81 -5.05
N ASN A 275 65.81 -75.64 -6.10
CA ASN A 275 66.99 -76.45 -6.38
C ASN A 275 66.79 -77.98 -6.21
N ALA A 276 66.11 -78.61 -7.17
CA ALA A 276 66.01 -80.07 -7.24
C ALA A 276 67.40 -80.76 -7.29
N ASP A 277 68.47 -79.98 -7.50
CA ASP A 277 69.85 -80.44 -7.66
C ASP A 277 70.66 -80.46 -6.35
N THR A 278 70.05 -80.16 -5.20
CA THR A 278 70.71 -80.30 -3.89
C THR A 278 69.94 -81.16 -2.91
N VAL A 279 70.50 -82.32 -2.57
CA VAL A 279 70.10 -83.10 -1.39
C VAL A 279 71.09 -82.79 -0.27
N GLY A 280 70.62 -82.16 0.81
CA GLY A 280 71.46 -81.94 1.99
C GLY A 280 72.63 -80.95 1.80
N GLY A 281 72.54 -80.01 0.85
CA GLY A 281 73.51 -78.90 0.73
C GLY A 281 74.69 -79.12 -0.22
N HIS A 282 74.69 -80.18 -1.03
CA HIS A 282 75.69 -80.40 -2.09
C HIS A 282 75.02 -80.52 -3.47
N THR A 283 75.59 -79.87 -4.49
CA THR A 283 75.12 -79.93 -5.89
C THR A 283 75.69 -81.13 -6.62
N VAL A 284 74.84 -81.86 -7.36
CA VAL A 284 75.29 -82.93 -8.27
C VAL A 284 75.87 -82.31 -9.54
N GLU A 285 77.11 -82.64 -9.93
CA GLU A 285 77.75 -82.08 -11.15
C GLU A 285 77.08 -82.54 -12.47
N ALA A 286 76.20 -83.54 -12.41
CA ALA A 286 75.37 -84.01 -13.53
C ALA A 286 74.09 -84.70 -13.03
N ASP A 287 73.06 -84.75 -13.87
CA ASP A 287 71.78 -85.42 -13.59
C ASP A 287 72.00 -86.86 -13.11
N VAL A 288 71.26 -87.27 -12.07
CA VAL A 288 71.25 -88.66 -11.60
C VAL A 288 70.64 -89.54 -12.72
N PRO A 289 71.39 -90.50 -13.29
CA PRO A 289 70.90 -91.28 -14.42
C PRO A 289 69.66 -92.10 -14.07
N ALA A 290 68.81 -92.36 -15.07
CA ALA A 290 67.67 -93.27 -14.91
C ALA A 290 68.15 -94.63 -14.39
N ASN A 291 67.62 -95.05 -13.23
CA ASN A 291 67.98 -96.25 -12.44
C ASN A 291 69.24 -96.16 -11.56
N ALA A 292 69.70 -94.96 -11.18
CA ALA A 292 70.72 -94.84 -10.14
C ALA A 292 70.25 -95.52 -8.84
N LYS A 293 71.04 -96.47 -8.35
CA LYS A 293 70.74 -97.26 -7.15
C LYS A 293 71.61 -96.76 -6.00
N PHE A 294 71.03 -95.99 -5.09
CA PHE A 294 71.71 -95.54 -3.88
C PHE A 294 71.92 -96.76 -2.95
N THR A 295 73.16 -97.17 -2.71
CA THR A 295 73.49 -98.45 -2.03
C THR A 295 73.50 -98.38 -0.50
N ASP A 296 72.97 -97.31 0.09
CA ASP A 296 73.02 -97.10 1.55
C ASP A 296 71.90 -97.81 2.34
N THR A 297 70.97 -98.55 1.71
CA THR A 297 69.91 -99.24 2.48
C THR A 297 69.38 -100.51 1.81
N VAL A 298 70.27 -101.44 1.45
CA VAL A 298 69.85 -102.82 1.17
C VAL A 298 70.43 -103.76 2.23
N TYR A 299 69.76 -103.79 3.39
CA TYR A 299 69.97 -104.81 4.42
C TYR A 299 68.91 -105.92 4.25
N THR A 300 69.30 -107.06 3.70
CA THR A 300 68.48 -108.27 3.66
C THR A 300 68.78 -109.15 4.87
N HIS A 301 67.83 -109.27 5.78
CA HIS A 301 67.95 -110.10 6.99
C HIS A 301 67.91 -111.60 6.63
N PRO A 302 68.81 -112.44 7.16
CA PRO A 302 68.81 -113.88 6.88
C PRO A 302 67.62 -114.60 7.54
N SER A 303 67.09 -115.67 6.95
CA SER A 303 65.93 -116.39 7.49
C SER A 303 66.21 -117.13 8.81
N THR A 304 67.48 -117.38 9.15
CA THR A 304 67.91 -118.00 10.41
C THR A 304 69.26 -117.45 10.86
N HIS A 305 69.48 -117.41 12.17
CA HIS A 305 70.78 -117.08 12.78
C HIS A 305 71.32 -118.27 13.58
N ALA A 306 72.63 -118.48 13.57
CA ALA A 306 73.26 -119.47 14.44
C ALA A 306 73.26 -118.97 15.90
N ALA A 307 72.94 -119.84 16.85
CA ALA A 307 72.90 -119.47 18.28
C ALA A 307 74.24 -118.93 18.82
N SER A 308 75.36 -119.26 18.15
CA SER A 308 76.70 -118.76 18.48
C SER A 308 76.90 -117.26 18.22
N MET A 309 76.00 -116.63 17.47
CA MET A 309 76.05 -115.19 17.16
C MET A 309 75.54 -114.32 18.32
N ILE A 310 74.89 -114.93 19.31
CA ILE A 310 74.36 -114.24 20.48
C ILE A 310 75.37 -114.31 21.63
N THR A 311 75.99 -113.17 21.94
CA THR A 311 76.75 -112.98 23.18
C THR A 311 75.76 -112.91 24.34
N GLN A 312 75.70 -113.95 25.17
CA GLN A 312 74.75 -114.05 26.27
C GLN A 312 75.14 -113.17 27.46
N ASP A 313 74.15 -112.51 28.07
CA ASP A 313 74.28 -111.70 29.29
C ASP A 313 73.26 -112.13 30.37
N ALA A 314 73.23 -111.48 31.52
CA ALA A 314 72.35 -111.86 32.63
C ALA A 314 70.83 -111.82 32.29
N THR A 315 70.43 -111.10 31.25
CA THR A 315 69.05 -110.89 30.80
C THR A 315 68.69 -111.65 29.51
N HIS A 316 69.67 -112.09 28.72
CA HIS A 316 69.47 -112.71 27.41
C HIS A 316 70.23 -114.03 27.30
N ARG A 317 69.68 -115.08 27.92
CA ARG A 317 70.22 -116.46 27.87
C ARG A 317 69.12 -117.43 27.49
N PHE A 318 69.46 -118.47 26.75
CA PHE A 318 68.50 -119.50 26.38
C PHE A 318 68.06 -120.38 27.57
N VAL A 319 68.90 -120.47 28.60
CA VAL A 319 68.62 -121.17 29.86
C VAL A 319 69.35 -120.43 30.98
N SER A 320 68.68 -120.15 32.09
CA SER A 320 69.29 -119.49 33.25
C SER A 320 70.16 -120.45 34.07
N ASP A 321 71.12 -119.90 34.83
CA ASP A 321 71.96 -120.71 35.72
C ASP A 321 71.14 -121.33 36.87
N ALA A 322 70.03 -120.67 37.27
CA ALA A 322 69.10 -121.19 38.26
C ALA A 322 68.36 -122.45 37.75
N GLU A 323 67.90 -122.44 36.49
CA GLU A 323 67.26 -123.61 35.86
C GLU A 323 68.24 -124.77 35.70
N LYS A 324 69.48 -124.51 35.26
CA LYS A 324 70.53 -125.54 35.19
C LYS A 324 70.83 -126.14 36.55
N THR A 325 70.91 -125.30 37.59
CA THR A 325 71.15 -125.75 38.96
C THR A 325 70.00 -126.62 39.46
N ALA A 326 68.75 -126.23 39.21
CA ALA A 326 67.58 -127.01 39.59
C ALA A 326 67.50 -128.36 38.86
N TRP A 327 67.86 -128.42 37.58
CA TRP A 327 67.92 -129.68 36.84
C TRP A 327 69.04 -130.61 37.34
N ASN A 328 70.23 -130.06 37.57
CA ASN A 328 71.37 -130.84 38.06
C ASN A 328 71.20 -131.29 39.53
N ALA A 329 70.32 -130.63 40.29
CA ALA A 329 69.99 -131.01 41.66
C ALA A 329 68.86 -132.05 41.75
N LYS A 330 68.23 -132.43 40.63
CA LYS A 330 67.25 -133.51 40.66
C LYS A 330 67.94 -134.82 41.02
N THR A 331 67.43 -135.48 42.04
CA THR A 331 67.94 -136.75 42.54
C THR A 331 67.96 -137.81 41.44
N ASN A 332 69.10 -138.49 41.29
CA ASN A 332 69.20 -139.64 40.41
C ASN A 332 68.36 -140.79 40.98
N VAL A 333 67.43 -141.28 40.15
CA VAL A 333 66.54 -142.39 40.50
C VAL A 333 66.98 -143.63 39.74
N TYR A 334 67.25 -144.71 40.47
CA TYR A 334 67.63 -146.00 39.90
C TYR A 334 66.52 -147.01 40.12
N PHE A 335 66.20 -147.78 39.08
CA PHE A 335 65.19 -148.84 39.12
C PHE A 335 65.87 -150.14 38.67
N ASP A 336 66.08 -151.07 39.59
CA ASP A 336 66.69 -152.37 39.28
C ASP A 336 66.27 -153.44 40.31
N SER A 337 66.49 -154.72 40.00
CA SER A 337 66.13 -155.88 40.82
C SER A 337 67.01 -156.06 42.06
N GLU A 338 68.20 -155.44 42.07
CA GLU A 338 69.09 -155.38 43.23
C GLU A 338 69.64 -153.95 43.43
N LEU A 339 69.91 -153.56 44.68
CA LEU A 339 70.38 -152.20 44.98
C LEU A 339 71.80 -152.00 44.46
N PRO A 340 72.10 -150.85 43.80
CA PRO A 340 73.41 -150.63 43.22
C PRO A 340 74.50 -150.57 44.29
N ALA A 341 75.64 -151.21 43.99
CA ALA A 341 76.77 -151.34 44.90
C ALA A 341 77.34 -149.99 45.39
N SER A 342 77.11 -148.91 44.64
CA SER A 342 77.23 -147.54 45.15
C SER A 342 76.29 -146.61 44.38
N ALA A 343 75.49 -145.82 45.10
CA ALA A 343 74.78 -144.69 44.54
C ALA A 343 75.25 -143.39 45.24
N PRO A 344 75.31 -142.26 44.52
CA PRO A 344 75.59 -140.97 45.14
C PRO A 344 74.63 -140.70 46.30
N ALA A 345 75.14 -140.07 47.35
CA ALA A 345 74.34 -139.77 48.53
C ALA A 345 73.09 -138.95 48.17
N GLY A 346 71.92 -139.45 48.58
CA GLY A 346 70.62 -138.85 48.30
C GLY A 346 69.87 -139.45 47.11
N SER A 347 70.47 -140.36 46.34
CA SER A 347 69.77 -141.11 45.28
C SER A 347 68.62 -141.96 45.83
N VAL A 348 67.52 -142.03 45.07
CA VAL A 348 66.38 -142.90 45.38
C VAL A 348 66.50 -144.16 44.52
N CYS A 349 66.66 -145.31 45.14
CA CYS A 349 66.75 -146.58 44.44
C CYS A 349 65.49 -147.40 44.75
N PHE A 350 64.75 -147.79 43.72
CA PHE A 350 63.58 -148.65 43.85
C PHE A 350 63.96 -150.06 43.39
N LEU A 351 63.90 -151.01 44.34
CA LEU A 351 64.00 -152.43 44.07
C LEU A 351 62.72 -152.89 43.40
N ILE A 352 62.81 -153.26 42.14
CA ILE A 352 61.70 -153.83 41.39
C ILE A 352 61.86 -155.34 41.36
N SER A 353 60.96 -156.02 42.08
CA SER A 353 60.89 -157.47 42.28
C SER A 353 60.59 -158.25 41.01
#